data_AF-A0A9P5XR48-F1
#
_entry.id   AF-A0A9P5XR48-F1
#
_cell.length_a   1.000
_cell.length_b   1.000
_cell.length_c   1.000
_cell.angle_alpha   90.00
_cell.angle_beta   90.00
_cell.angle_gamma   90.00
#
_symmetry.space_group_name_H-M   'P 1'
#
loop_
_entity.id
_entity.type
_entity.pdbx_description
1 polymer ?
#
loop_
_entity_poly.entity_id
_entity_poly.type
_entity_poly.pdbx_seq_one_letter_code
_entity_poly.pdbx_strand_id
1 'polypeptide(L)'
;LACFMHGINTIVGKIAAWPRIKETISKNSRIVTFFNSSHYWGGQLQNKAKAHNITRKLKTNTESRFYALVLQAMSIREHRTALTEICNLENAQRSIGGLSPVARDVVMTVFDLSRWDYTDQLI
;
A
#
# COMPACT_ATOMS: atom_id res chain seq x y z
N LEU A 1 13.38 -15.01 28.46
CA LEU A 1 14.10 -15.64 27.33
C LEU A 1 13.56 -15.04 26.04
N ALA A 2 14.38 -14.34 25.25
CA ALA A 2 13.93 -13.84 23.95
C ALA A 2 13.79 -15.04 22.99
N CYS A 3 12.59 -15.29 22.45
CA CYS A 3 12.41 -16.32 21.45
C CYS A 3 13.05 -15.88 20.11
N PHE A 4 13.42 -16.84 19.27
CA PHE A 4 13.96 -16.56 17.92
C PHE A 4 13.12 -15.53 17.15
N MET A 5 11.79 -15.63 17.26
CA MET A 5 10.85 -14.71 16.61
C MET A 5 10.88 -13.29 17.20
N HIS A 6 11.19 -13.15 18.49
CA HIS A 6 11.43 -11.84 19.10
C HIS A 6 12.73 -11.21 18.58
N GLY A 7 13.77 -12.02 18.34
CA GLY A 7 14.99 -11.59 17.68
C GLY A 7 14.73 -11.04 16.27
N ILE A 8 13.96 -11.78 15.45
CA ILE A 8 13.55 -11.32 14.10
C ILE A 8 12.76 -10.01 14.18
N ASN A 9 11.74 -9.93 15.05
CA ASN A 9 10.96 -8.71 15.25
C ASN A 9 11.84 -7.51 15.61
N THR A 10 12.86 -7.71 16.45
CA THR A 10 13.80 -6.64 16.84
C THR A 10 14.65 -6.16 15.67
N ILE A 11 15.19 -7.09 14.87
CA ILE A 11 16.00 -6.76 13.69
C ILE A 11 15.15 -6.01 12.66
N VAL A 12 13.97 -6.53 12.32
CA VAL A 12 13.07 -5.88 11.37
C VAL A 12 12.58 -4.53 11.90
N GLY A 13 12.32 -4.41 13.20
CA GLY A 13 11.99 -3.14 13.83
C GLY A 13 13.08 -2.07 13.62
N LYS A 14 14.36 -2.44 13.72
CA LYS A 14 15.49 -1.54 13.42
C LYS A 14 15.55 -1.15 11.94
N ILE A 15 15.32 -2.10 11.03
CA ILE A 15 15.27 -1.83 9.58
C ILE A 15 14.10 -0.90 9.25
N ALA A 16 12.92 -1.17 9.80
CA ALA A 16 11.72 -0.37 9.62
C ALA A 16 11.86 1.05 10.20
N ALA A 17 12.71 1.24 11.21
CA ALA A 17 13.03 2.54 11.77
C ALA A 17 13.98 3.38 10.89
N TRP A 18 14.65 2.77 9.89
CA TRP A 18 15.50 3.52 8.95
C TRP A 18 14.65 4.53 8.17
N PRO A 19 15.04 5.82 8.07
CA PRO A 19 14.17 6.89 7.57
C PRO A 19 13.51 6.58 6.22
N ARG A 20 14.27 6.04 5.27
CA ARG A 20 13.78 5.74 3.91
C ARG A 20 12.79 4.57 3.89
N ILE A 21 13.04 3.56 4.71
CA ILE A 21 12.13 2.41 4.84
C ILE A 21 10.86 2.83 5.57
N LYS A 22 11.00 3.62 6.65
CA LYS A 22 9.89 4.20 7.39
C LYS A 22 8.97 5.04 6.49
N GLU A 23 9.56 5.86 5.62
CA GLU A 23 8.81 6.63 4.62
C GLU A 23 8.05 5.71 3.65
N THR A 24 8.71 4.65 3.15
CA THR A 24 8.09 3.67 2.25
C THR A 24 6.91 2.95 2.92
N ILE A 25 7.08 2.53 4.18
CA ILE A 25 6.03 1.91 4.98
C ILE A 25 4.85 2.90 5.18
N SER A 26 5.14 4.17 5.48
CA SER A 26 4.11 5.20 5.64
C SER A 26 3.32 5.44 4.35
N LYS A 27 4.01 5.55 3.21
CA LYS A 27 3.41 5.65 1.88
C LYS A 27 2.53 4.43 1.55
N ASN A 28 2.99 3.23 1.89
CA ASN A 28 2.23 2.00 1.75
C ASN A 28 0.96 2.00 2.60
N SER A 29 1.08 2.37 3.87
CA SER A 29 -0.06 2.52 4.77
C SER A 29 -1.06 3.57 4.28
N ARG A 30 -0.60 4.68 3.70
CA ARG A 30 -1.48 5.71 3.13
C ARG A 30 -2.38 5.17 2.02
N ILE A 31 -1.82 4.41 1.07
CA ILE A 31 -2.61 3.76 0.01
C ILE A 31 -3.65 2.83 0.62
N VAL A 32 -3.21 1.94 1.52
CA VAL A 32 -4.08 0.94 2.14
C VAL A 32 -5.21 1.60 2.92
N THR A 33 -4.90 2.60 3.74
CA THR A 33 -5.89 3.32 4.53
C THR A 33 -6.92 4.02 3.65
N PHE A 34 -6.48 4.69 2.58
CA PHE A 34 -7.40 5.37 1.66
C PHE A 34 -8.36 4.38 0.98
N PHE A 35 -7.84 3.33 0.35
CA PHE A 35 -8.68 2.40 -0.42
C PHE A 35 -9.51 1.47 0.48
N ASN A 36 -9.07 1.18 1.70
CA ASN A 36 -9.89 0.42 2.65
C ASN A 36 -11.00 1.26 3.29
N SER A 37 -10.82 2.58 3.42
CA SER A 37 -11.84 3.47 3.99
C SER A 37 -12.81 4.02 2.94
N SER A 38 -12.36 4.18 1.69
CA SER A 38 -13.22 4.64 0.61
C SER A 38 -14.09 3.49 0.07
N HIS A 39 -15.39 3.52 0.36
CA HIS A 39 -16.32 2.50 -0.14
C HIS A 39 -16.35 2.46 -1.68
N TYR A 40 -16.42 3.63 -2.32
CA TYR A 40 -16.44 3.73 -3.78
C TYR A 40 -15.10 3.32 -4.40
N TRP A 41 -14.00 3.99 -4.05
CA TRP A 41 -12.70 3.72 -4.67
C TRP A 41 -12.14 2.36 -4.29
N GLY A 42 -12.41 1.87 -3.08
CA GLY A 42 -12.11 0.50 -2.66
C GLY A 42 -12.84 -0.53 -3.50
N GLY A 43 -14.13 -0.31 -3.79
CA GLY A 43 -14.90 -1.15 -4.71
C GLY A 43 -14.37 -1.14 -6.15
N GLN A 44 -14.03 0.04 -6.67
CA GLN A 44 -13.41 0.18 -8.00
C GLN A 44 -12.08 -0.55 -8.09
N LEU A 45 -11.21 -0.38 -7.08
CA LEU A 45 -9.93 -1.07 -7.00
C LEU A 45 -10.14 -2.59 -6.93
N GLN A 46 -11.10 -3.07 -6.15
CA GLN A 46 -11.39 -4.51 -6.06
C GLN A 46 -11.84 -5.08 -7.40
N ASN A 47 -12.71 -4.38 -8.13
CA ASN A 47 -13.15 -4.81 -9.45
C ASN A 47 -12.00 -4.86 -10.45
N LYS A 48 -11.14 -3.83 -10.45
CA LYS A 48 -9.95 -3.79 -11.30
C LYS A 48 -8.94 -4.88 -10.92
N ALA A 49 -8.74 -5.12 -9.63
CA ALA A 49 -7.86 -6.17 -9.12
C ALA A 49 -8.33 -7.57 -9.56
N LYS A 50 -9.65 -7.83 -9.50
CA LYS A 50 -10.24 -9.08 -10.03
C LYS A 50 -9.99 -9.25 -11.53
N ALA A 51 -10.10 -8.17 -12.32
CA ALA A 51 -9.80 -8.22 -13.76
C ALA A 51 -8.34 -8.60 -14.05
N HIS A 52 -7.42 -8.33 -13.12
CA HIS A 52 -6.01 -8.72 -13.16
C HIS A 52 -5.71 -10.05 -12.45
N ASN A 53 -6.73 -10.83 -12.09
CA ASN A 53 -6.60 -12.10 -11.33
C ASN A 53 -5.91 -11.95 -9.96
N ILE A 54 -5.98 -10.76 -9.35
CA ILE A 54 -5.45 -10.52 -8.01
C ILE A 54 -6.49 -10.98 -6.99
N THR A 55 -6.16 -12.02 -6.23
CA THR A 55 -7.04 -12.62 -5.22
C THR A 55 -6.82 -12.06 -3.82
N ARG A 56 -5.65 -11.50 -3.56
CA ARG A 56 -5.29 -10.91 -2.27
C ARG A 56 -6.03 -9.58 -2.09
N LYS A 57 -6.44 -9.28 -0.85
CA LYS A 57 -6.93 -7.94 -0.46
C LYS A 57 -5.76 -7.08 0.05
N LEU A 58 -5.88 -5.76 -0.06
CA LEU A 58 -4.97 -4.84 0.61
C LEU A 58 -4.87 -5.14 2.12
N LYS A 59 -3.66 -5.23 2.64
CA LYS A 59 -3.39 -5.55 4.05
C LYS A 59 -2.87 -4.32 4.78
N THR A 60 -3.41 -4.07 5.97
CA THR A 60 -2.82 -3.14 6.92
C THR A 60 -1.62 -3.79 7.60
N ASN A 61 -0.67 -2.97 8.04
CA ASN A 61 0.43 -3.43 8.88
C ASN A 61 0.17 -3.12 10.36
N THR A 62 0.98 -3.73 11.24
CA THR A 62 1.09 -3.33 12.64
C THR A 62 2.57 -3.33 13.01
N GLU A 63 3.05 -2.31 13.72
CA GLU A 63 4.48 -2.18 14.07
C GLU A 63 4.99 -3.36 14.91
N SER A 64 4.09 -4.00 15.66
CA SER A 64 4.40 -5.13 16.55
C SER A 64 4.66 -6.46 15.85
N ARG A 65 4.46 -6.56 14.53
CA ARG A 65 4.51 -7.83 13.79
C ARG A 65 5.23 -7.67 12.46
N PHE A 66 6.48 -8.14 12.39
CA PHE A 66 7.31 -8.02 11.18
C PHE A 66 6.61 -8.56 9.92
N TYR A 67 5.91 -9.69 10.04
CA TYR A 67 5.24 -10.33 8.91
C TYR A 67 4.09 -9.46 8.35
N ALA A 68 3.49 -8.58 9.16
CA ALA A 68 2.42 -7.70 8.71
C ALA A 68 2.94 -6.61 7.75
N LEU A 69 4.19 -6.17 7.92
CA LEU A 69 4.86 -5.26 6.98
C LEU A 69 5.07 -5.93 5.62
N VAL A 70 5.59 -7.15 5.62
CA VAL A 70 5.81 -7.95 4.41
C VAL A 70 4.48 -8.20 3.69
N LEU A 71 3.43 -8.62 4.42
CA LEU A 71 2.11 -8.84 3.84
C LEU A 71 1.49 -7.58 3.24
N GLN A 72 1.69 -6.42 3.88
CA GLN A 72 1.26 -5.13 3.32
C GLN A 72 2.01 -4.84 2.03
N ALA A 73 3.35 -4.91 2.03
CA ALA A 73 4.18 -4.65 0.86
C ALA A 73 3.80 -5.57 -0.31
N MET A 74 3.69 -6.87 -0.06
CA MET A 74 3.24 -7.85 -1.06
C MET A 74 1.85 -7.54 -1.60
N SER A 75 0.89 -7.19 -0.73
CA SER A 75 -0.47 -6.83 -1.19
C SER A 75 -0.47 -5.59 -2.08
N ILE A 76 0.33 -4.56 -1.76
CA ILE A 76 0.42 -3.34 -2.55
C ILE A 76 1.12 -3.59 -3.89
N ARG A 77 2.21 -4.36 -3.88
CA ARG A 77 2.95 -4.76 -5.09
C ARG A 77 2.03 -5.49 -6.08
N GLU A 78 1.25 -6.46 -5.61
CA GLU A 78 0.30 -7.19 -6.46
C GLU A 78 -0.75 -6.25 -7.06
N HIS A 79 -1.18 -5.21 -6.34
CA HIS A 79 -2.15 -4.23 -6.83
C HIS A 79 -1.54 -3.11 -7.69
N ARG A 80 -0.24 -3.12 -7.98
CA ARG A 80 0.45 -2.02 -8.69
C ARG A 80 -0.26 -1.59 -9.97
N THR A 81 -0.59 -2.54 -10.84
CA THR A 81 -1.25 -2.27 -12.11
C THR A 81 -2.64 -1.67 -11.90
N ALA A 82 -3.46 -2.30 -11.05
CA ALA A 82 -4.80 -1.83 -10.74
C ALA A 82 -4.81 -0.43 -10.08
N LEU A 83 -3.88 -0.17 -9.16
CA LEU A 83 -3.70 1.14 -8.51
C LEU A 83 -3.32 2.21 -9.52
N THR A 84 -2.40 1.90 -10.42
CA THR A 84 -1.94 2.82 -11.48
C THR A 84 -3.10 3.18 -12.39
N GLU A 85 -3.85 2.19 -12.87
CA GLU A 85 -4.99 2.44 -13.75
C GLU A 85 -6.10 3.25 -13.07
N ILE A 86 -6.45 2.93 -11.81
CA ILE A 86 -7.44 3.70 -11.05
C ILE A 86 -6.99 5.15 -10.86
N CYS A 87 -5.73 5.38 -10.47
CA CYS A 87 -5.20 6.72 -10.25
C CYS A 87 -5.00 7.51 -11.56
N ASN A 88 -4.99 6.83 -12.70
CA ASN A 88 -4.92 7.47 -14.01
C ASN A 88 -6.31 7.88 -14.55
N LEU A 89 -7.40 7.43 -13.92
CA LEU A 89 -8.75 7.85 -14.31
C LEU A 89 -8.95 9.33 -14.03
N GLU A 90 -9.65 10.01 -14.94
CA GLU A 90 -9.87 11.44 -14.85
C GLU A 90 -10.65 11.82 -13.58
N ASN A 91 -11.70 11.07 -13.24
CA ASN A 91 -12.50 11.25 -12.03
C ASN A 91 -11.75 10.86 -10.74
N ALA A 92 -10.63 10.15 -10.83
CA ALA A 92 -9.75 9.88 -9.69
C ALA A 92 -8.78 11.04 -9.43
N GLN A 93 -8.42 11.81 -10.46
CA GLN A 93 -7.51 12.95 -10.32
C GLN A 93 -8.22 14.27 -10.00
N ARG A 94 -9.44 14.45 -10.52
CA ARG A 94 -10.27 15.64 -10.29
C ARG A 94 -11.70 15.26 -9.96
N SER A 95 -12.38 16.07 -9.17
CA SER A 95 -13.80 15.85 -8.90
C SER A 95 -14.61 16.05 -10.18
N ILE A 96 -15.37 15.04 -10.58
CA ILE A 96 -16.26 15.06 -11.73
C ILE A 96 -17.63 14.55 -11.26
N GLY A 97 -18.69 15.28 -11.60
CA GLY A 97 -20.07 14.86 -11.29
C GLY A 97 -20.38 14.76 -9.80
N GLY A 98 -19.73 15.56 -8.95
CA GLY A 98 -19.95 15.57 -7.50
C GLY A 98 -19.30 14.42 -6.73
N LEU A 99 -18.52 13.56 -7.39
CA LEU A 99 -17.75 12.50 -6.74
C LEU A 99 -16.40 13.03 -6.23
N SER A 100 -16.03 12.61 -5.01
CA SER A 100 -14.73 12.94 -4.44
C SER A 100 -13.61 12.18 -5.17
N PRO A 101 -12.54 12.87 -5.62
CA PRO A 101 -11.41 12.23 -6.26
C PRO A 101 -10.60 11.38 -5.27
N VAL A 102 -9.64 10.62 -5.79
CA VAL A 102 -8.61 9.98 -4.96
C VAL A 102 -7.77 11.09 -4.30
N ALA A 103 -7.40 10.89 -3.04
CA ALA A 103 -6.58 11.87 -2.33
C ALA A 103 -5.28 12.14 -3.10
N ARG A 104 -4.94 13.43 -3.29
CA ARG A 104 -3.82 13.84 -4.15
C ARG A 104 -2.49 13.21 -3.73
N ASP A 105 -2.27 13.09 -2.43
CA ASP A 105 -1.10 12.45 -1.85
C ASP A 105 -1.03 10.94 -2.16
N VAL A 106 -2.18 10.24 -2.20
CA VAL A 106 -2.27 8.84 -2.64
C VAL A 106 -1.92 8.74 -4.13
N VAL A 107 -2.46 9.61 -4.97
CA VAL A 107 -2.15 9.65 -6.42
C VAL A 107 -0.65 9.86 -6.65
N MET A 108 -0.06 10.88 -6.01
CA MET A 108 1.38 11.13 -6.08
C MET A 108 2.20 9.93 -5.59
N THR A 109 1.74 9.26 -4.54
CA THR A 109 2.41 8.07 -3.99
C THR A 109 2.37 6.89 -4.98
N VAL A 110 1.26 6.68 -5.69
CA VAL A 110 1.15 5.60 -6.69
C VAL A 110 2.09 5.82 -7.87
N PHE A 111 2.26 7.06 -8.32
CA PHE A 111 3.10 7.41 -9.46
C PHE A 111 4.58 7.64 -9.12
N ASP A 112 4.98 7.61 -7.84
CA ASP A 112 6.39 7.60 -7.43
C ASP A 112 7.03 6.25 -7.83
N LEU A 113 7.81 6.25 -8.91
CA LEU A 113 8.47 5.05 -9.43
C LEU A 113 9.47 4.45 -8.42
N SER A 114 10.24 5.32 -7.76
CA SER A 114 11.30 4.89 -6.83
C SER A 114 10.75 4.16 -5.60
N ARG A 115 9.53 4.50 -5.19
CA ARG A 115 8.82 3.84 -4.08
C ARG A 115 8.58 2.36 -4.34
N TRP A 116 8.29 1.98 -5.58
CA TRP A 116 7.99 0.59 -5.91
C TRP A 116 9.21 -0.30 -5.65
N ASP A 117 10.41 0.17 -6.00
CA ASP A 117 11.66 -0.53 -5.71
C ASP A 117 11.90 -0.71 -4.20
N TYR A 118 11.61 0.32 -3.40
CA TYR A 118 11.70 0.20 -1.93
C TYR A 118 10.61 -0.69 -1.34
N THR A 119 9.44 -0.78 -1.99
CA THR A 119 8.39 -1.71 -1.58
C THR A 119 8.79 -3.15 -1.87
N ASP A 120 9.50 -3.40 -2.96
CA ASP A 120 10.04 -4.72 -3.29
C ASP A 120 11.16 -5.14 -2.32
N GLN A 121 11.97 -4.20 -1.82
CA GLN A 121 12.98 -4.48 -0.78
C GLN A 121 12.38 -4.86 0.59
N LEU A 122 11.09 -4.62 0.81
CA LEU A 122 10.39 -5.01 2.04
C LEU A 122 9.86 -6.45 2.01
N ILE A 123 10.01 -7.15 0.88
CA ILE A 123 9.54 -8.52 0.63
C ILE A 123 10.72 -9.47 0.66
#